data_AF-A0A8S4AWY2-F1
#
_entry.id   AF-A0A8S4AWY2-F1
#
_cell.length_a   1.000
_cell.length_b   1.000
_cell.length_c   1.000
_cell.angle_alpha   90.00
_cell.angle_beta   90.00
_cell.angle_gamma   90.00
#
_symmetry.space_group_name_H-M   'P 1'
#
loop_
_entity.id
_entity.type
_entity.pdbx_description
1 polymer ?
#
loop_
_entity_poly.entity_id
_entity_poly.type
_entity_poly.pdbx_seq_one_letter_code
_entity_poly.pdbx_strand_id
1 'polypeptide(L)'
;MIYALSDNTYRAMRTERRDQCILISGESGAGKTEASKKILLYYAVTCPTNENMAALGDRLLQSNPVLEAFGNAKTLRNDNSSRFGKYMDVQFDFRGAPVGGHILNYLLEKSRVVHQNHGERNFHIFYQLLDGGDDDLLKALDLERNPQKYSYLVKGNCPRVSSISDKNNWKVVTKALPKLLNIIASVLHLGNTLFGEGEEGEAYVTTETQLTDLAKLLGVDVSALKEALTHKKLTAKGEEMISPLNFEQAVSARDALAKADEIYHSNKGSSVIGLLDIYGFEWETVKYFDNKIICDLIEEKHRGMISILDEECLRPGEACDVSFLEKLEDTIGGHPHFITHKLANGKTRRVVSREEFRLLHYAGEVNYNVTGFLDKNNDSLNRNLKEVMCQSDNQILSHCFRREEVIDQKRPEMAATQFKNSLMKLMEILMSKEPSYVRCIKPNDAKQPARFDEVLVRHQVKYLGLMENLRVRRAGFAYRRRFEAFLQRYKPLCPETWPNWHGRLVDGVSTLVTHLGYKEEEYKLGRSKIFIRFPKTLFNTEDALEAKKPEIAVILQTSWRGYRERAKYQRIRNAVGPWQSIS
;
A
#
# COMPACT_ATOMS: atom_id res chain seq x y z
N MET A 1 20.74 -12.61 4.40
CA MET A 1 19.76 -12.59 3.29
C MET A 1 19.19 -11.19 3.05
N ILE A 2 18.35 -10.62 3.93
CA ILE A 2 17.66 -9.35 3.66
C ILE A 2 18.61 -8.17 3.32
N TYR A 3 19.72 -8.00 4.04
CA TYR A 3 20.70 -6.95 3.73
C TYR A 3 21.36 -7.10 2.35
N ALA A 4 21.50 -8.33 1.83
CA ALA A 4 22.00 -8.55 0.47
C ALA A 4 20.94 -8.19 -0.58
N LEU A 5 19.65 -8.27 -0.26
CA LEU A 5 18.60 -7.71 -1.13
C LEU A 5 18.69 -6.19 -1.16
N SER A 6 18.80 -5.54 0.01
CA SER A 6 18.98 -4.08 0.13
C SER A 6 20.22 -3.58 -0.62
N ASP A 7 21.36 -4.25 -0.45
CA ASP A 7 22.60 -3.94 -1.17
C ASP A 7 22.40 -4.02 -2.69
N ASN A 8 21.83 -5.12 -3.16
CA ASN A 8 21.56 -5.32 -4.59
C ASN A 8 20.64 -4.23 -5.16
N THR A 9 19.55 -3.85 -4.49
CA THR A 9 18.68 -2.76 -4.95
C THR A 9 19.37 -1.39 -4.88
N TYR A 10 20.21 -1.14 -3.86
CA TYR A 10 20.96 0.10 -3.76
C TYR A 10 22.04 0.23 -4.85
N ARG A 11 22.78 -0.84 -5.12
CA ARG A 11 23.74 -0.93 -6.24
C ARG A 11 23.04 -0.81 -7.60
N ALA A 12 21.90 -1.48 -7.79
CA ALA A 12 21.11 -1.38 -9.03
C ALA A 12 20.64 0.06 -9.26
N MET A 13 20.04 0.71 -8.25
CA MET A 13 19.65 2.12 -8.34
C MET A 13 20.82 3.03 -8.73
N ARG A 14 21.96 2.95 -8.02
CA ARG A 14 23.11 3.84 -8.26
C ARG A 14 23.81 3.59 -9.60
N THR A 15 23.89 2.33 -10.04
CA THR A 15 24.70 1.94 -11.21
C THR A 15 23.90 1.68 -12.49
N GLU A 16 22.58 1.50 -12.41
CA GLU A 16 21.66 1.42 -13.55
C GLU A 16 20.86 2.71 -13.75
N ARG A 17 20.77 3.57 -12.70
CA ARG A 17 19.86 4.74 -12.65
C ARG A 17 18.40 4.37 -12.89
N ARG A 18 17.94 3.34 -12.18
CA ARG A 18 16.57 2.82 -12.23
C ARG A 18 15.93 2.84 -10.85
N ASP A 19 14.71 3.36 -10.79
CA ASP A 19 13.84 3.23 -9.63
C ASP A 19 13.61 1.74 -9.34
N GLN A 20 13.80 1.37 -8.07
CA GLN A 20 13.59 0.02 -7.57
C GLN A 20 12.29 -0.03 -6.76
N CYS A 21 11.70 -1.21 -6.61
CA CYS A 21 10.67 -1.43 -5.61
C CYS A 21 10.95 -2.72 -4.84
N ILE A 22 10.82 -2.72 -3.51
CA ILE A 22 10.85 -3.96 -2.72
C ILE A 22 9.44 -4.26 -2.23
N LEU A 23 8.86 -5.33 -2.79
CA LEU A 23 7.58 -5.87 -2.38
C LEU A 23 7.75 -6.89 -1.26
N ILE A 24 7.21 -6.56 -0.09
CA ILE A 24 7.09 -7.42 1.07
C ILE A 24 5.68 -8.05 1.04
N SER A 25 5.55 -9.31 1.45
CA SER A 25 4.25 -10.00 1.45
C SER A 25 4.27 -11.19 2.40
N GLY A 26 3.10 -11.61 2.90
CA GLY A 26 2.98 -12.57 4.00
C GLY A 26 1.75 -12.29 4.86
N GLU A 27 1.39 -13.20 5.75
CA GLU A 27 0.34 -12.99 6.74
C GLU A 27 0.68 -11.82 7.68
N SER A 28 -0.32 -11.21 8.34
CA SER A 28 0.02 -10.24 9.40
C SER A 28 0.65 -10.97 10.59
N GLY A 29 1.68 -10.37 11.19
CA GLY A 29 2.51 -11.01 12.21
C GLY A 29 3.66 -11.85 11.65
N ALA A 30 3.76 -12.08 10.34
CA ALA A 30 4.88 -12.80 9.70
C ALA A 30 6.20 -12.01 9.65
N GLY A 31 6.28 -10.83 10.29
CA GLY A 31 7.50 -10.00 10.34
C GLY A 31 7.66 -8.96 9.22
N LYS A 32 6.61 -8.66 8.45
CA LYS A 32 6.67 -7.70 7.32
C LYS A 32 7.19 -6.31 7.72
N THR A 33 6.65 -5.74 8.80
CA THR A 33 7.11 -4.45 9.36
C THR A 33 8.60 -4.51 9.73
N GLU A 34 9.06 -5.58 10.38
CA GLU A 34 10.47 -5.74 10.75
C GLU A 34 11.38 -5.91 9.52
N ALA A 35 10.95 -6.64 8.50
CA ALA A 35 11.67 -6.70 7.22
C ALA A 35 11.85 -5.30 6.62
N SER A 36 10.79 -4.48 6.59
CA SER A 36 10.85 -3.09 6.14
C SER A 36 11.78 -2.24 7.00
N LYS A 37 11.72 -2.36 8.34
CA LYS A 37 12.65 -1.66 9.24
C LYS A 37 14.10 -2.03 8.97
N LYS A 38 14.42 -3.32 8.79
CA LYS A 38 15.79 -3.79 8.50
C LYS A 38 16.29 -3.30 7.15
N ILE A 39 15.42 -3.14 6.14
CA ILE A 39 15.78 -2.53 4.86
C ILE A 39 16.13 -1.05 5.04
N LEU A 40 15.28 -0.28 5.73
CA LEU A 40 15.53 1.14 6.00
C LEU A 40 16.79 1.34 6.87
N LEU A 41 16.99 0.52 7.89
CA LEU A 41 18.19 0.52 8.75
C LEU A 41 19.47 0.19 7.98
N TYR A 42 19.40 -0.65 6.95
CA TYR A 42 20.55 -0.90 6.07
C TYR A 42 20.91 0.37 5.29
N TYR A 43 19.93 0.98 4.60
CA TYR A 43 20.15 2.24 3.90
C TYR A 43 20.64 3.35 4.83
N ALA A 44 20.11 3.42 6.05
CA ALA A 44 20.51 4.39 7.07
C ALA A 44 22.00 4.31 7.47
N VAL A 45 22.66 3.16 7.26
CA VAL A 45 24.06 2.92 7.62
C VAL A 45 25.00 2.89 6.41
N THR A 46 24.53 2.44 5.23
CA THR A 46 25.41 2.21 4.07
C THR A 46 25.41 3.31 3.01
N CYS A 47 24.46 4.24 3.03
CA CYS A 47 24.43 5.35 2.07
C CYS A 47 25.31 6.52 2.56
N PRO A 48 25.84 7.38 1.66
CA PRO A 48 26.55 8.59 2.07
C PRO A 48 25.67 9.48 2.97
N THR A 49 26.16 9.75 4.17
CA THR A 49 25.45 10.51 5.20
C THR A 49 25.54 12.01 4.96
N ASN A 50 24.36 12.64 4.84
CA ASN A 50 24.16 14.04 5.23
C ASN A 50 23.48 14.06 6.61
N GLU A 51 23.61 15.12 7.40
CA GLU A 51 23.07 15.20 8.78
C GLU A 51 21.55 14.91 8.86
N ASN A 52 20.80 15.31 7.84
CA ASN A 52 19.36 15.05 7.69
C ASN A 52 18.97 13.55 7.69
N MET A 53 19.93 12.65 7.46
CA MET A 53 19.66 11.24 7.18
C MET A 53 19.28 10.43 8.43
N ALA A 54 19.89 10.71 9.58
CA ALA A 54 19.49 10.10 10.85
C ALA A 54 18.03 10.47 11.19
N ALA A 55 17.71 11.76 11.05
CA ALA A 55 16.36 12.28 11.24
C ALA A 55 15.33 11.68 10.26
N LEU A 56 15.70 11.40 9.01
CA LEU A 56 14.78 10.73 8.05
C LEU A 56 14.50 9.28 8.48
N GLY A 57 15.54 8.51 8.83
CA GLY A 57 15.40 7.14 9.32
C GLY A 57 14.52 7.07 10.56
N ASP A 58 14.81 7.89 11.57
CA ASP A 58 14.06 7.92 12.82
C ASP A 58 12.62 8.38 12.61
N ARG A 59 12.34 9.37 11.75
CA ARG A 59 10.95 9.81 11.46
C ARG A 59 10.13 8.74 10.73
N LEU A 60 10.74 8.01 9.79
CA LEU A 60 10.11 6.86 9.12
C LEU A 60 9.92 5.65 10.05
N LEU A 61 10.71 5.53 11.12
CA LEU A 61 10.51 4.52 12.17
C LEU A 61 9.42 4.95 13.17
N GLN A 62 9.42 6.21 13.61
CA GLN A 62 8.48 6.81 14.56
C GLN A 62 7.06 7.00 14.00
N SER A 63 6.87 7.02 12.68
CA SER A 63 5.53 7.04 12.07
C SER A 63 4.79 5.70 12.20
N ASN A 64 5.48 4.57 12.38
CA ASN A 64 4.84 3.26 12.40
C ASN A 64 3.84 3.09 13.57
N PRO A 65 4.15 3.43 14.84
CA PRO A 65 3.17 3.39 15.93
C PRO A 65 1.88 4.18 15.65
N VAL A 66 1.98 5.33 14.96
CA VAL A 66 0.81 6.13 14.56
C VAL A 66 -0.01 5.42 13.48
N LEU A 67 0.66 4.93 12.42
CA LEU A 67 0.02 4.19 11.34
C LEU A 67 -0.59 2.86 11.82
N GLU A 68 0.03 2.19 12.80
CA GLU A 68 -0.53 1.00 13.43
C GLU A 68 -1.71 1.33 14.36
N ALA A 69 -1.75 2.51 14.99
CA ALA A 69 -2.91 2.92 15.79
C ALA A 69 -4.16 3.17 14.93
N PHE A 70 -4.02 3.91 13.81
CA PHE A 70 -5.13 4.21 12.90
C PHE A 70 -5.46 3.07 11.93
N GLY A 71 -4.48 2.26 11.52
CA GLY A 71 -4.63 1.30 10.43
C GLY A 71 -4.58 -0.18 10.82
N ASN A 72 -4.25 -0.53 12.07
CA ASN A 72 -4.32 -1.90 12.55
C ASN A 72 -5.51 -2.13 13.50
N ALA A 73 -6.02 -3.37 13.48
CA ALA A 73 -7.10 -3.84 14.34
C ALA A 73 -6.88 -5.31 14.73
N LYS A 74 -7.61 -5.78 15.74
CA LYS A 74 -7.65 -7.20 16.12
C LYS A 74 -8.67 -7.95 15.28
N THR A 75 -8.23 -9.06 14.70
CA THR A 75 -9.06 -9.98 13.89
C THR A 75 -9.21 -11.33 14.60
N LEU A 76 -9.95 -12.27 14.02
CA LEU A 76 -10.00 -13.64 14.53
C LEU A 76 -8.65 -14.40 14.47
N ARG A 77 -7.71 -14.00 13.59
CA ARG A 77 -6.42 -14.70 13.38
C ARG A 77 -5.17 -13.93 13.87
N ASN A 78 -5.28 -12.63 14.13
CA ASN A 78 -4.18 -11.82 14.64
C ASN A 78 -4.69 -10.56 15.38
N ASP A 79 -4.14 -10.35 16.56
CA ASP A 79 -4.35 -9.20 17.45
C ASP A 79 -3.93 -7.86 16.85
N ASN A 80 -2.89 -7.86 16.01
CA ASN A 80 -2.37 -6.67 15.34
C ASN A 80 -2.31 -6.92 13.82
N SER A 81 -3.48 -6.90 13.17
CA SER A 81 -3.58 -6.97 11.72
C SER A 81 -3.68 -5.58 11.12
N SER A 82 -2.73 -5.19 10.27
CA SER A 82 -2.92 -4.06 9.36
C SER A 82 -4.10 -4.32 8.43
N ARG A 83 -4.93 -3.29 8.24
CA ARG A 83 -6.14 -3.29 7.39
C ARG A 83 -6.05 -2.18 6.32
N PHE A 84 -4.83 -1.90 5.88
CA PHE A 84 -4.46 -1.00 4.78
C PHE A 84 -3.17 -1.53 4.14
N GLY A 85 -2.99 -1.27 2.84
CA GLY A 85 -1.71 -1.41 2.16
C GLY A 85 -0.85 -0.18 2.41
N LYS A 86 0.44 -0.38 2.66
CA LYS A 86 1.39 0.72 2.90
C LYS A 86 2.49 0.72 1.86
N TYR A 87 2.57 1.81 1.09
CA TYR A 87 3.74 2.20 0.32
C TYR A 87 4.52 3.21 1.18
N MET A 88 5.75 2.89 1.55
CA MET A 88 6.70 3.87 2.09
C MET A 88 7.82 4.04 1.08
N ASP A 89 8.51 5.17 1.07
CA ASP A 89 9.58 5.35 0.10
C ASP A 89 10.75 6.19 0.60
N VAL A 90 11.84 6.13 -0.16
CA VAL A 90 13.07 6.88 0.09
C VAL A 90 13.57 7.47 -1.23
N GLN A 91 13.70 8.79 -1.29
CA GLN A 91 14.27 9.51 -2.41
C GLN A 91 15.78 9.61 -2.25
N PHE A 92 16.54 9.48 -3.35
CA PHE A 92 18.00 9.61 -3.36
C PHE A 92 18.46 10.61 -4.41
N ASP A 93 19.58 11.30 -4.14
CA ASP A 93 20.24 12.15 -5.12
C ASP A 93 21.10 11.35 -6.12
N PHE A 94 21.63 12.04 -7.13
CA PHE A 94 22.47 11.44 -8.18
C PHE A 94 23.81 10.87 -7.68
N ARG A 95 24.19 11.08 -6.41
CA ARG A 95 25.39 10.50 -5.76
C ARG A 95 25.04 9.22 -4.99
N GLY A 96 23.76 9.05 -4.65
CA GLY A 96 23.21 7.95 -3.87
C GLY A 96 22.99 8.26 -2.39
N ALA A 97 22.99 9.55 -1.99
CA ALA A 97 22.61 9.98 -0.65
C ALA A 97 21.08 10.18 -0.58
N PRO A 98 20.38 9.76 0.49
CA PRO A 98 18.95 10.00 0.60
C PRO A 98 18.65 11.50 0.85
N VAL A 99 17.52 11.96 0.31
CA VAL A 99 17.08 13.37 0.38
C VAL A 99 15.68 13.56 0.96
N GLY A 100 14.86 12.51 1.00
CA GLY A 100 13.47 12.58 1.44
C GLY A 100 12.79 11.21 1.39
N GLY A 101 11.48 11.20 1.63
CA GLY A 101 10.66 9.99 1.61
C GLY A 101 9.23 10.29 2.05
N HIS A 102 8.28 9.58 1.46
CA HIS A 102 6.84 9.74 1.68
C HIS A 102 6.24 8.41 2.17
N ILE A 103 5.00 8.47 2.63
CA ILE A 103 4.19 7.30 2.94
C ILE A 103 2.83 7.50 2.28
N LEU A 104 2.49 6.62 1.34
CA LEU A 104 1.20 6.57 0.68
C LEU A 104 0.45 5.35 1.23
N ASN A 105 -0.64 5.62 1.94
CA ASN A 105 -1.57 4.61 2.40
C ASN A 105 -2.55 4.28 1.27
N TYR A 106 -2.94 3.01 1.16
CA TYR A 106 -3.90 2.52 0.17
C TYR A 106 -4.86 1.53 0.83
N LEU A 107 -6.07 1.43 0.30
CA LEU A 107 -7.04 0.36 0.63
C LEU A 107 -7.32 0.23 2.14
N LEU A 108 -7.50 1.34 2.85
CA LEU A 108 -7.93 1.32 4.25
C LEU A 108 -9.34 0.71 4.34
N GLU A 109 -9.54 -0.24 5.26
CA GLU A 109 -10.84 -0.87 5.52
C GLU A 109 -11.79 0.09 6.28
N LYS A 110 -12.23 1.17 5.62
CA LYS A 110 -13.10 2.21 6.21
C LYS A 110 -14.33 1.63 6.91
N SER A 111 -14.94 0.59 6.33
CA SER A 111 -16.09 -0.12 6.89
C SER A 111 -15.87 -0.66 8.32
N ARG A 112 -14.63 -0.91 8.74
CA ARG A 112 -14.29 -1.30 10.12
C ARG A 112 -14.62 -0.23 11.16
N VAL A 113 -14.59 1.05 10.78
CA VAL A 113 -14.94 2.17 11.68
C VAL A 113 -16.35 1.99 12.21
N VAL A 114 -17.29 1.60 11.35
CA VAL A 114 -18.73 1.56 11.66
C VAL A 114 -19.26 0.16 11.98
N HIS A 115 -18.61 -0.90 11.51
CA HIS A 115 -19.02 -2.28 11.73
C HIS A 115 -17.83 -3.24 11.89
N GLN A 116 -17.88 -4.15 12.86
CA GLN A 116 -16.87 -5.21 13.02
C GLN A 116 -17.54 -6.57 13.23
N ASN A 117 -16.90 -7.62 12.71
CA ASN A 117 -17.37 -9.00 12.91
C ASN A 117 -17.22 -9.44 14.37
N HIS A 118 -18.06 -10.35 14.82
CA HIS A 118 -18.00 -10.89 16.17
C HIS A 118 -16.62 -11.48 16.49
N GLY A 119 -16.04 -11.09 17.63
CA GLY A 119 -14.69 -11.47 18.06
C GLY A 119 -13.57 -10.58 17.48
N GLU A 120 -13.88 -9.52 16.73
CA GLU A 120 -12.90 -8.54 16.23
C GLU A 120 -12.94 -7.20 16.99
N ARG A 121 -11.94 -6.34 16.78
CA ARG A 121 -11.94 -4.94 17.23
C ARG A 121 -12.09 -3.97 16.07
N ASN A 122 -12.49 -2.74 16.41
CA ASN A 122 -12.24 -1.56 15.60
C ASN A 122 -10.72 -1.23 15.60
N PHE A 123 -10.31 -0.14 14.97
CA PHE A 123 -8.92 0.33 14.96
C PHE A 123 -8.41 0.65 16.37
N HIS A 124 -7.13 0.39 16.63
CA HIS A 124 -6.57 0.46 17.99
C HIS A 124 -6.62 1.87 18.59
N ILE A 125 -6.57 2.94 17.77
CA ILE A 125 -6.55 4.34 18.21
C ILE A 125 -7.69 4.68 19.18
N PHE A 126 -8.89 4.14 18.96
CA PHE A 126 -10.05 4.39 19.83
C PHE A 126 -9.84 3.77 21.24
N TYR A 127 -9.38 2.52 21.29
CA TYR A 127 -9.09 1.83 22.55
C TYR A 127 -7.89 2.47 23.28
N GLN A 128 -6.90 2.97 22.53
CA GLN A 128 -5.74 3.69 23.07
C GLN A 128 -6.12 5.07 23.65
N LEU A 129 -7.02 5.82 23.00
CA LEU A 129 -7.55 7.07 23.54
C LEU A 129 -8.32 6.83 24.85
N LEU A 130 -9.23 5.84 24.89
CA LEU A 130 -10.05 5.57 26.08
C LEU A 130 -9.22 4.97 27.24
N ASP A 131 -8.38 3.96 27.02
CA ASP A 131 -7.57 3.31 28.07
C ASP A 131 -6.35 4.15 28.49
N GLY A 132 -5.80 4.93 27.56
CA GLY A 132 -4.57 5.69 27.71
C GLY A 132 -4.72 7.16 28.10
N GLY A 133 -5.81 7.82 27.69
CA GLY A 133 -6.08 9.22 28.01
C GLY A 133 -6.19 9.45 29.52
N ASP A 134 -5.74 10.61 29.97
CA ASP A 134 -5.96 11.16 31.31
C ASP A 134 -7.40 11.68 31.46
N ASP A 135 -7.90 11.76 32.69
CA ASP A 135 -9.31 12.05 32.95
C ASP A 135 -9.71 13.49 32.55
N ASP A 136 -8.78 14.45 32.61
CA ASP A 136 -8.99 15.81 32.13
C ASP A 136 -9.12 15.86 30.59
N LEU A 137 -8.26 15.14 29.85
CA LEU A 137 -8.38 15.00 28.39
C LEU A 137 -9.69 14.31 27.99
N LEU A 138 -10.07 13.22 28.66
CA LEU A 138 -11.32 12.52 28.37
C LEU A 138 -12.52 13.43 28.64
N LYS A 139 -12.52 14.18 29.75
CA LYS A 139 -13.56 15.17 30.07
C LYS A 139 -13.60 16.34 29.08
N ALA A 140 -12.46 16.77 28.54
CA ALA A 140 -12.41 17.82 27.50
C ALA A 140 -12.99 17.34 26.15
N LEU A 141 -12.95 16.04 25.88
CA LEU A 141 -13.49 15.40 24.67
C LEU A 141 -14.91 14.82 24.86
N ASP A 142 -15.51 15.00 26.05
CA ASP A 142 -16.72 14.31 26.53
C ASP A 142 -16.69 12.78 26.29
N LEU A 143 -15.56 12.15 26.60
CA LEU A 143 -15.38 10.70 26.44
C LEU A 143 -15.42 9.95 27.76
N GLU A 144 -16.16 8.84 27.79
CA GLU A 144 -16.19 7.92 28.92
C GLU A 144 -15.22 6.75 28.71
N ARG A 145 -14.45 6.43 29.75
CA ARG A 145 -13.39 5.41 29.72
C ARG A 145 -13.87 3.98 29.38
N ASN A 146 -15.19 3.70 29.37
CA ASN A 146 -15.75 2.39 29.05
C ASN A 146 -16.08 2.26 27.55
N PRO A 147 -15.38 1.41 26.76
CA PRO A 147 -15.69 1.18 25.35
C PRO A 147 -17.12 0.66 25.09
N GLN A 148 -17.78 0.06 26.08
CA GLN A 148 -19.15 -0.45 25.94
C GLN A 148 -20.21 0.65 25.78
N LYS A 149 -19.87 1.92 26.02
CA LYS A 149 -20.75 3.06 25.76
C LYS A 149 -20.72 3.56 24.31
N TYR A 150 -19.93 2.92 23.42
CA TYR A 150 -19.81 3.34 22.02
C TYR A 150 -20.24 2.23 21.05
N SER A 151 -21.30 2.49 20.27
CA SER A 151 -21.85 1.58 19.26
C SER A 151 -20.77 1.03 18.31
N TYR A 152 -19.90 1.91 17.81
CA TYR A 152 -18.78 1.56 16.93
C TYR A 152 -17.66 0.73 17.59
N LEU A 153 -17.67 0.53 18.92
CA LEU A 153 -16.70 -0.32 19.63
C LEU A 153 -17.32 -1.62 20.19
N VAL A 154 -18.66 -1.69 20.26
CA VAL A 154 -19.42 -2.83 20.81
C VAL A 154 -19.72 -3.92 19.80
N LYS A 155 -19.93 -3.60 18.51
CA LYS A 155 -20.38 -4.57 17.49
C LYS A 155 -19.50 -5.83 17.41
N GLY A 156 -18.18 -5.69 17.49
CA GLY A 156 -17.24 -6.82 17.53
C GLY A 156 -17.15 -7.60 18.86
N ASN A 157 -17.78 -7.11 19.94
CA ASN A 157 -17.78 -7.66 21.31
C ASN A 157 -16.38 -8.06 21.85
N CYS A 158 -15.37 -7.24 21.59
CA CYS A 158 -13.99 -7.49 22.01
C CYS A 158 -13.34 -6.24 22.67
N PRO A 159 -13.76 -5.84 23.89
CA PRO A 159 -13.32 -4.59 24.50
C PRO A 159 -11.85 -4.58 24.97
N ARG A 160 -11.24 -5.76 25.18
CA ARG A 160 -9.84 -5.92 25.63
C ARG A 160 -9.15 -7.07 24.90
N VAL A 161 -7.84 -6.92 24.67
CA VAL A 161 -6.98 -7.93 24.03
C VAL A 161 -5.75 -8.15 24.91
N SER A 162 -5.58 -9.34 25.47
CA SER A 162 -4.56 -9.62 26.50
C SER A 162 -3.11 -9.44 26.03
N SER A 163 -2.84 -9.51 24.73
CA SER A 163 -1.50 -9.29 24.16
C SER A 163 -1.20 -7.85 23.77
N ILE A 164 -2.07 -6.88 24.10
CA ILE A 164 -1.92 -5.46 23.74
C ILE A 164 -2.11 -4.59 24.99
N SER A 165 -1.23 -3.61 25.17
CA SER A 165 -1.35 -2.61 26.24
C SER A 165 -1.67 -1.25 25.62
N ASP A 166 -2.97 -1.00 25.40
CA ASP A 166 -3.44 0.20 24.70
C ASP A 166 -3.00 1.48 25.44
N LYS A 167 -3.08 1.53 26.78
CA LYS A 167 -2.50 2.60 27.62
C LYS A 167 -1.00 2.86 27.47
N ASN A 168 -0.18 1.86 27.11
CA ASN A 168 1.25 2.07 26.86
C ASN A 168 1.52 2.51 25.42
N ASN A 169 0.78 1.97 24.44
CA ASN A 169 0.84 2.43 23.05
C ASN A 169 0.45 3.92 22.94
N TRP A 170 -0.58 4.34 23.69
CA TRP A 170 -1.02 5.72 23.77
C TRP A 170 0.10 6.72 24.10
N LYS A 171 1.02 6.38 25.02
CA LYS A 171 2.15 7.24 25.42
C LYS A 171 3.13 7.55 24.28
N VAL A 172 3.15 6.71 23.24
CA VAL A 172 3.94 6.92 22.02
C VAL A 172 3.13 7.76 21.03
N VAL A 173 1.87 7.38 20.84
CA VAL A 173 0.94 7.93 19.83
C VAL A 173 0.50 9.36 20.15
N THR A 174 0.18 9.68 21.41
CA THR A 174 -0.29 11.00 21.86
C THR A 174 0.72 12.12 21.56
N LYS A 175 2.02 11.82 21.55
CA LYS A 175 3.10 12.79 21.25
C LYS A 175 3.07 13.31 19.82
N ALA A 176 2.44 12.58 18.90
CA ALA A 176 2.36 12.93 17.48
C ALA A 176 1.01 13.56 17.07
N LEU A 177 -0.04 13.41 17.88
CA LEU A 177 -1.44 13.63 17.45
C LEU A 177 -2.27 14.68 18.22
N PRO A 178 -1.73 15.66 18.99
CA PRO A 178 -2.55 16.48 19.90
C PRO A 178 -3.65 17.28 19.20
N LYS A 179 -3.52 17.61 17.90
CA LYS A 179 -4.54 18.32 17.12
C LYS A 179 -5.64 17.43 16.51
N LEU A 180 -5.46 16.11 16.49
CA LEU A 180 -6.38 15.16 15.85
C LEU A 180 -7.40 14.56 16.84
N LEU A 181 -7.24 14.80 18.15
CA LEU A 181 -7.99 14.11 19.20
C LEU A 181 -9.50 14.42 19.13
N ASN A 182 -9.88 15.67 18.84
CA ASN A 182 -11.28 16.06 18.66
C ASN A 182 -11.98 15.29 17.53
N ILE A 183 -11.23 14.95 16.46
CA ILE A 183 -11.77 14.22 15.30
C ILE A 183 -11.89 12.71 15.61
N ILE A 184 -10.97 12.16 16.41
CA ILE A 184 -11.08 10.77 16.91
C ILE A 184 -12.28 10.65 17.86
N ALA A 185 -12.50 11.65 18.72
CA ALA A 185 -13.64 11.72 19.63
C ALA A 185 -14.97 11.91 18.89
N SER A 186 -15.02 12.79 17.88
CA SER A 186 -16.25 13.03 17.11
C SER A 186 -16.73 11.78 16.36
N VAL A 187 -15.83 10.94 15.84
CA VAL A 187 -16.21 9.65 15.22
C VAL A 187 -16.87 8.69 16.23
N LEU A 188 -16.46 8.70 17.50
CA LEU A 188 -17.10 7.88 18.55
C LEU A 188 -18.48 8.40 18.93
N HIS A 189 -18.64 9.71 19.11
CA HIS A 189 -19.94 10.34 19.38
C HIS A 189 -20.93 10.22 18.21
N LEU A 190 -20.44 10.41 16.99
CA LEU A 190 -21.19 10.22 15.76
C LEU A 190 -21.81 8.82 15.68
N GLY A 191 -21.07 7.77 16.08
CA GLY A 191 -21.60 6.40 16.10
C GLY A 191 -22.69 6.12 17.14
N ASN A 192 -22.81 6.97 18.16
CA ASN A 192 -23.90 6.91 19.13
C ASN A 192 -25.10 7.77 18.75
N THR A 193 -24.99 8.62 17.71
CA THR A 193 -26.12 9.41 17.23
C THR A 193 -27.22 8.49 16.70
N LEU A 194 -28.40 8.57 17.33
CA LEU A 194 -29.58 7.78 16.99
C LEU A 194 -30.62 8.63 16.26
N PHE A 195 -31.36 7.96 15.38
CA PHE A 195 -32.49 8.52 14.67
C PHE A 195 -33.79 7.86 15.13
N GLY A 196 -34.91 8.58 15.01
CA GLY A 196 -36.26 8.06 15.02
C GLY A 196 -36.91 8.27 13.65
N GLU A 197 -38.08 7.70 13.46
CA GLU A 197 -38.87 7.77 12.23
C GLU A 197 -40.19 8.49 12.52
N GLY A 198 -40.47 9.57 11.80
CA GLY A 198 -41.66 10.41 11.96
C GLY A 198 -42.90 9.82 11.28
N GLU A 199 -44.05 10.48 11.44
CA GLU A 199 -45.34 9.98 10.95
C GLU A 199 -45.39 9.84 9.40
N GLU A 200 -44.58 10.62 8.67
CA GLU A 200 -44.43 10.54 7.20
C GLU A 200 -43.18 9.73 6.75
N GLY A 201 -42.51 9.00 7.65
CA GLY A 201 -41.30 8.21 7.34
C GLY A 201 -39.99 9.00 7.32
N GLU A 202 -40.02 10.27 7.76
CA GLU A 202 -38.87 11.16 7.85
C GLU A 202 -37.95 10.85 9.05
N ALA A 203 -36.64 10.95 8.86
CA ALA A 203 -35.67 10.72 9.93
C ALA A 203 -35.42 11.96 10.80
N TYR A 204 -35.59 11.83 12.12
CA TYR A 204 -35.24 12.88 13.08
C TYR A 204 -34.20 12.39 14.11
N VAL A 205 -33.31 13.27 14.58
CA VAL A 205 -32.31 12.90 15.61
C VAL A 205 -32.99 12.81 16.98
N THR A 206 -32.78 11.69 17.69
CA THR A 206 -33.30 11.50 19.06
C THR A 206 -32.30 11.86 20.16
N THR A 207 -31.01 11.96 19.83
CA THR A 207 -29.89 12.22 20.76
C THR A 207 -29.32 13.64 20.62
N GLU A 208 -30.12 14.67 20.96
CA GLU A 208 -29.74 16.08 20.73
C GLU A 208 -28.54 16.56 21.57
N THR A 209 -28.31 15.98 22.75
CA THR A 209 -27.12 16.27 23.59
C THR A 209 -25.85 15.87 22.84
N GLN A 210 -25.74 14.61 22.44
CA GLN A 210 -24.59 14.10 21.67
C GLN A 210 -24.39 14.84 20.35
N LEU A 211 -25.46 15.30 19.69
CA LEU A 211 -25.35 16.13 18.49
C LEU A 211 -24.69 17.48 18.78
N THR A 212 -24.96 18.06 19.95
CA THR A 212 -24.34 19.31 20.41
C THR A 212 -22.85 19.12 20.73
N ASP A 213 -22.49 18.06 21.44
CA ASP A 213 -21.09 17.73 21.74
C ASP A 213 -20.31 17.32 20.50
N LEU A 214 -20.94 16.60 19.57
CA LEU A 214 -20.40 16.29 18.24
C LEU A 214 -20.11 17.56 17.43
N ALA A 215 -21.07 18.48 17.34
CA ALA A 215 -20.92 19.75 16.63
C ALA A 215 -19.77 20.59 17.22
N LYS A 216 -19.68 20.66 18.55
CA LYS A 216 -18.59 21.32 19.31
C LYS A 216 -17.21 20.69 19.04
N LEU A 217 -17.11 19.36 18.95
CA LEU A 217 -15.85 18.67 18.63
C LEU A 217 -15.42 18.85 17.17
N LEU A 218 -16.40 18.87 16.25
CA LEU A 218 -16.19 19.16 14.84
C LEU A 218 -16.00 20.65 14.55
N GLY A 219 -16.36 21.55 15.47
CA GLY A 219 -16.32 23.00 15.26
C GLY A 219 -17.27 23.48 14.17
N VAL A 220 -18.50 22.94 14.14
CA VAL A 220 -19.56 23.27 13.17
C VAL A 220 -20.85 23.68 13.88
N ASP A 221 -21.77 24.33 13.16
CA ASP A 221 -23.08 24.66 13.71
C ASP A 221 -23.96 23.41 13.95
N VAL A 222 -24.70 23.41 15.06
CA VAL A 222 -25.55 22.28 15.50
C VAL A 222 -26.75 22.10 14.56
N SER A 223 -27.37 23.20 14.11
CA SER A 223 -28.56 23.14 13.25
C SER A 223 -28.21 22.70 11.83
N ALA A 224 -27.10 23.21 11.28
CA ALA A 224 -26.58 22.79 9.98
C ALA A 224 -26.15 21.31 9.99
N LEU A 225 -25.53 20.84 11.08
CA LEU A 225 -25.20 19.42 11.24
C LEU A 225 -26.46 18.55 11.39
N LYS A 226 -27.49 19.02 12.10
CA LYS A 226 -28.79 18.34 12.22
C LYS A 226 -29.44 18.18 10.84
N GLU A 227 -29.54 19.27 10.06
CA GLU A 227 -30.06 19.25 8.69
C GLU A 227 -29.26 18.31 7.80
N ALA A 228 -27.93 18.39 7.79
CA ALA A 228 -27.10 17.58 6.91
C ALA A 228 -27.12 16.06 7.20
N LEU A 229 -27.53 15.66 8.42
CA LEU A 229 -27.72 14.26 8.79
C LEU A 229 -29.14 13.73 8.51
N THR A 230 -30.15 14.60 8.45
CA THR A 230 -31.57 14.23 8.25
C THR A 230 -32.14 14.61 6.89
N HIS A 231 -31.45 15.46 6.12
CA HIS A 231 -31.88 15.97 4.82
C HIS A 231 -30.75 15.94 3.79
N LYS A 232 -31.15 15.96 2.51
CA LYS A 232 -30.26 15.94 1.35
C LYS A 232 -30.67 16.99 0.33
N LYS A 233 -29.72 17.84 -0.05
CA LYS A 233 -29.84 18.73 -1.21
C LYS A 233 -29.68 17.92 -2.49
N LEU A 234 -30.59 18.16 -3.43
CA LEU A 234 -30.58 17.65 -4.79
C LEU A 234 -30.57 18.85 -5.73
N THR A 235 -29.48 19.05 -6.47
CA THR A 235 -29.41 20.08 -7.51
C THR A 235 -29.99 19.52 -8.81
N ALA A 236 -31.14 20.01 -9.24
CA ALA A 236 -31.84 19.59 -10.45
C ALA A 236 -31.99 20.78 -11.41
N LYS A 237 -31.41 20.70 -12.61
CA LYS A 237 -31.46 21.75 -13.67
C LYS A 237 -30.98 23.16 -13.25
N GLY A 238 -30.34 23.30 -12.08
CA GLY A 238 -29.88 24.58 -11.53
C GLY A 238 -30.66 25.05 -10.29
N GLU A 239 -31.77 24.40 -9.97
CA GLU A 239 -32.51 24.60 -8.71
C GLU A 239 -31.99 23.64 -7.64
N GLU A 240 -31.88 24.10 -6.39
CA GLU A 240 -31.51 23.26 -5.25
C GLU A 240 -32.75 22.93 -4.42
N MET A 241 -33.14 21.65 -4.41
CA MET A 241 -34.24 21.14 -3.61
C MET A 241 -33.69 20.42 -2.36
N ILE A 242 -34.21 20.73 -1.19
CA ILE A 242 -33.95 19.96 0.04
C ILE A 242 -35.04 18.89 0.16
N SER A 243 -34.61 17.66 0.45
CA SER A 243 -35.49 16.51 0.68
C SER A 243 -35.15 15.84 2.02
N PRO A 244 -36.12 15.40 2.83
CA PRO A 244 -35.84 14.60 4.02
C PRO A 244 -35.28 13.23 3.63
N LEU A 245 -34.47 12.65 4.51
CA LEU A 245 -34.00 11.27 4.44
C LEU A 245 -34.92 10.37 5.25
N ASN A 246 -35.06 9.11 4.83
CA ASN A 246 -35.65 8.08 5.69
C ASN A 246 -34.63 7.57 6.74
N PHE A 247 -35.09 6.75 7.69
CA PHE A 247 -34.27 6.24 8.79
C PHE A 247 -32.97 5.57 8.31
N GLU A 248 -33.04 4.67 7.32
CA GLU A 248 -31.89 3.95 6.79
C GLU A 248 -30.89 4.88 6.08
N GLN A 249 -31.37 5.86 5.33
CA GLN A 249 -30.54 6.85 4.66
C GLN A 249 -29.83 7.78 5.64
N ALA A 250 -30.47 8.16 6.74
CA ALA A 250 -29.85 8.96 7.80
C ALA A 250 -28.77 8.16 8.55
N VAL A 251 -29.03 6.87 8.85
CA VAL A 251 -28.02 5.94 9.36
C VAL A 251 -26.85 5.78 8.39
N SER A 252 -27.11 5.60 7.09
CA SER A 252 -26.07 5.51 6.06
C SER A 252 -25.29 6.82 5.90
N ALA A 253 -25.90 7.99 6.11
CA ALA A 253 -25.24 9.29 6.02
C ALA A 253 -24.30 9.53 7.22
N ARG A 254 -24.75 9.17 8.43
CA ARG A 254 -23.93 9.13 9.66
C ARG A 254 -22.73 8.21 9.51
N ASP A 255 -22.95 6.99 9.01
CA ASP A 255 -21.88 6.00 8.81
C ASP A 255 -20.94 6.41 7.66
N ALA A 256 -21.43 7.09 6.61
CA ALA A 256 -20.58 7.68 5.57
C ALA A 256 -19.66 8.80 6.09
N LEU A 257 -20.17 9.70 6.96
CA LEU A 257 -19.35 10.74 7.59
C LEU A 257 -18.27 10.12 8.50
N ALA A 258 -18.59 9.06 9.24
CA ALA A 258 -17.62 8.34 10.07
C ALA A 258 -16.52 7.64 9.25
N LYS A 259 -16.82 7.26 8.00
CA LYS A 259 -15.89 6.59 7.07
C LYS A 259 -15.04 7.52 6.21
N ALA A 260 -15.32 8.84 6.19
CA ALA A 260 -14.79 9.78 5.19
C ALA A 260 -13.26 9.73 5.04
N ASP A 261 -12.76 9.52 3.81
CA ASP A 261 -11.33 9.34 3.52
C ASP A 261 -10.48 10.56 3.91
N GLU A 262 -11.10 11.73 3.82
CA GLU A 262 -10.55 13.03 4.16
C GLU A 262 -10.09 13.09 5.63
N ILE A 263 -10.74 12.34 6.53
CA ILE A 263 -10.35 12.23 7.95
C ILE A 263 -9.06 11.39 8.14
N TYR A 264 -8.79 10.44 7.24
CA TYR A 264 -7.74 9.42 7.40
C TYR A 264 -6.52 9.60 6.49
N HIS A 265 -6.57 10.48 5.48
CA HIS A 265 -5.49 10.72 4.53
C HIS A 265 -4.92 12.14 4.61
N SER A 266 -3.63 12.27 4.98
CA SER A 266 -2.92 13.56 4.92
C SER A 266 -1.84 13.58 3.81
N ASN A 267 -1.99 14.54 2.89
CA ASN A 267 -1.09 14.89 1.78
C ASN A 267 -0.89 13.86 0.64
N LYS A 268 -0.72 14.40 -0.58
CA LYS A 268 -0.30 13.72 -1.81
C LYS A 268 0.89 14.51 -2.40
N GLY A 269 2.00 13.86 -2.76
CA GLY A 269 3.11 14.56 -3.42
C GLY A 269 4.33 13.72 -3.81
N SER A 270 4.78 13.90 -5.06
CA SER A 270 6.13 13.59 -5.60
C SER A 270 6.60 12.13 -5.73
N SER A 271 7.65 11.91 -6.53
CA SER A 271 8.13 10.60 -7.05
C SER A 271 9.44 10.10 -6.41
N VAL A 272 9.59 8.76 -6.34
CA VAL A 272 10.09 8.10 -5.12
C VAL A 272 10.46 6.59 -5.28
N ILE A 273 11.34 6.01 -4.44
CA ILE A 273 11.69 4.55 -4.43
C ILE A 273 10.88 3.77 -3.37
N GLY A 274 9.94 2.94 -3.80
CA GLY A 274 8.95 2.27 -2.93
C GLY A 274 9.40 1.00 -2.22
N LEU A 275 9.21 0.95 -0.91
CA LEU A 275 8.96 -0.26 -0.11
C LEU A 275 7.45 -0.45 0.00
N LEU A 276 6.93 -1.60 -0.45
CA LEU A 276 5.49 -1.81 -0.56
C LEU A 276 5.04 -3.18 -0.04
N ASP A 277 3.88 -3.23 0.61
CA ASP A 277 3.26 -4.46 1.13
C ASP A 277 1.99 -4.84 0.34
N ILE A 278 2.14 -5.47 -0.84
CA ILE A 278 1.06 -6.12 -1.63
C ILE A 278 1.56 -7.29 -2.53
N TYR A 279 0.61 -7.97 -3.18
CA TYR A 279 0.74 -9.14 -4.06
C TYR A 279 0.66 -8.74 -5.56
N GLY A 280 1.04 -9.61 -6.51
CA GLY A 280 0.84 -9.36 -7.96
C GLY A 280 1.68 -10.22 -8.93
N PHE A 281 1.74 -9.76 -10.20
CA PHE A 281 2.67 -10.04 -11.32
C PHE A 281 2.63 -11.39 -12.09
N GLU A 282 3.15 -11.29 -13.33
CA GLU A 282 3.41 -12.31 -14.37
C GLU A 282 4.69 -11.87 -15.15
N TRP A 283 5.32 -12.59 -16.09
CA TRP A 283 4.98 -13.83 -16.81
C TRP A 283 5.96 -14.99 -16.47
N GLU A 284 6.35 -16.00 -17.26
CA GLU A 284 6.44 -16.30 -18.71
C GLU A 284 6.20 -17.85 -18.85
N THR A 285 5.69 -18.41 -19.97
CA THR A 285 4.94 -19.71 -19.99
C THR A 285 5.66 -20.98 -19.49
N VAL A 286 5.56 -21.23 -18.19
CA VAL A 286 5.43 -22.58 -17.59
C VAL A 286 3.94 -22.99 -17.65
N LYS A 287 3.58 -24.26 -17.43
CA LYS A 287 2.19 -24.60 -17.03
C LYS A 287 1.94 -24.09 -15.61
N TYR A 288 1.49 -22.85 -15.48
CA TYR A 288 1.03 -22.24 -14.22
C TYR A 288 -0.46 -21.91 -14.31
N PHE A 289 -1.09 -21.57 -13.18
CA PHE A 289 -2.49 -21.16 -13.14
C PHE A 289 -2.62 -19.67 -13.47
N ASP A 290 -3.36 -19.34 -14.53
CA ASP A 290 -3.58 -17.96 -14.96
C ASP A 290 -4.53 -17.22 -14.01
N ASN A 291 -3.99 -16.21 -13.31
CA ASN A 291 -4.74 -15.40 -12.37
C ASN A 291 -5.65 -14.37 -13.07
N LYS A 292 -5.37 -14.01 -14.32
CA LYS A 292 -6.10 -12.97 -15.06
C LYS A 292 -7.57 -13.33 -15.22
N ILE A 293 -7.90 -14.61 -15.38
CA ILE A 293 -9.28 -15.13 -15.42
C ILE A 293 -10.09 -14.72 -14.17
N ILE A 294 -9.43 -14.59 -13.01
CA ILE A 294 -10.08 -14.19 -11.75
C ILE A 294 -10.08 -12.67 -11.58
N CYS A 295 -9.01 -11.98 -12.01
CA CYS A 295 -8.98 -10.52 -12.05
C CYS A 295 -10.07 -9.97 -12.96
N ASP A 296 -10.24 -10.53 -14.16
CA ASP A 296 -11.27 -10.14 -15.12
C ASP A 296 -12.67 -10.43 -14.56
N LEU A 297 -12.91 -11.59 -13.94
CA LEU A 297 -14.19 -11.89 -13.25
C LEU A 297 -14.60 -10.83 -12.21
N ILE A 298 -13.63 -10.25 -11.50
CA ILE A 298 -13.90 -9.25 -10.45
C ILE A 298 -13.98 -7.83 -11.06
N GLU A 299 -13.10 -7.52 -12.01
CA GLU A 299 -12.82 -6.14 -12.46
C GLU A 299 -13.32 -5.82 -13.88
N GLU A 300 -13.84 -6.77 -14.68
CA GLU A 300 -14.32 -6.51 -16.04
C GLU A 300 -15.40 -5.40 -16.04
N LYS A 301 -15.25 -4.43 -16.94
CA LYS A 301 -16.15 -3.28 -17.00
C LYS A 301 -17.52 -3.71 -17.51
N HIS A 302 -18.59 -3.41 -16.75
CA HIS A 302 -19.99 -3.74 -17.07
C HIS A 302 -20.35 -5.24 -17.02
N ARG A 303 -19.46 -6.10 -16.51
CA ARG A 303 -19.68 -7.56 -16.37
C ARG A 303 -19.01 -8.20 -15.15
N GLY A 304 -17.92 -7.61 -14.67
CA GLY A 304 -17.24 -8.07 -13.46
C GLY A 304 -18.01 -7.71 -12.20
N MET A 305 -17.73 -8.45 -11.12
CA MET A 305 -18.45 -8.35 -9.85
C MET A 305 -18.55 -6.93 -9.28
N ILE A 306 -17.52 -6.09 -9.47
CA ILE A 306 -17.52 -4.69 -9.01
C ILE A 306 -18.55 -3.86 -9.78
N SER A 307 -18.68 -4.04 -11.10
CA SER A 307 -19.71 -3.31 -11.87
C SER A 307 -21.12 -3.75 -11.49
N ILE A 308 -21.34 -5.05 -11.25
CA ILE A 308 -22.64 -5.57 -10.81
C ILE A 308 -23.03 -5.03 -9.42
N LEU A 309 -22.06 -4.92 -8.50
CA LEU A 309 -22.28 -4.36 -7.17
C LEU A 309 -22.60 -2.86 -7.22
N ASP A 310 -21.87 -2.09 -8.02
CA ASP A 310 -22.13 -0.67 -8.23
C ASP A 310 -23.48 -0.42 -8.94
N GLU A 311 -23.89 -1.30 -9.87
CA GLU A 311 -25.19 -1.23 -10.56
C GLU A 311 -26.38 -1.51 -9.62
N GLU A 312 -26.32 -2.55 -8.78
CA GLU A 312 -27.38 -2.81 -7.79
C GLU A 312 -27.41 -1.73 -6.69
N CYS A 313 -26.27 -1.17 -6.26
CA CYS A 313 -26.25 -0.01 -5.36
C CYS A 313 -26.82 1.29 -5.98
N LEU A 314 -26.95 1.38 -7.31
CA LEU A 314 -27.56 2.51 -8.04
C LEU A 314 -29.03 2.28 -8.43
N ARG A 315 -29.58 1.08 -8.15
CA ARG A 315 -30.88 0.65 -8.62
C ARG A 315 -32.02 1.32 -7.84
N PRO A 316 -32.99 1.99 -8.51
CA PRO A 316 -34.16 2.53 -7.84
C PRO A 316 -35.12 1.39 -7.42
N GLY A 317 -35.34 1.23 -6.12
CA GLY A 317 -36.22 0.23 -5.52
C GLY A 317 -35.58 -0.43 -4.28
N GLU A 318 -36.20 -1.49 -3.78
CA GLU A 318 -35.67 -2.33 -2.70
C GLU A 318 -34.52 -3.22 -3.22
N ALA A 319 -33.33 -2.64 -3.40
CA ALA A 319 -32.10 -3.39 -3.66
C ALA A 319 -31.60 -4.02 -2.35
N CYS A 320 -31.20 -5.29 -2.37
CA CYS A 320 -30.73 -6.02 -1.19
C CYS A 320 -29.56 -6.96 -1.55
N ASP A 321 -28.80 -7.43 -0.55
CA ASP A 321 -27.65 -8.32 -0.84
C ASP A 321 -28.07 -9.63 -1.55
N VAL A 322 -29.33 -10.04 -1.39
CA VAL A 322 -29.91 -11.17 -2.12
C VAL A 322 -30.13 -10.82 -3.60
N SER A 323 -30.68 -9.63 -3.94
CA SER A 323 -30.82 -9.23 -5.34
C SER A 323 -29.47 -9.10 -6.04
N PHE A 324 -28.45 -8.63 -5.33
CA PHE A 324 -27.05 -8.66 -5.78
C PHE A 324 -26.56 -10.10 -6.03
N LEU A 325 -26.80 -11.05 -5.13
CA LEU A 325 -26.39 -12.45 -5.33
C LEU A 325 -27.10 -13.08 -6.54
N GLU A 326 -28.40 -12.85 -6.73
CA GLU A 326 -29.13 -13.35 -7.89
C GLU A 326 -28.62 -12.71 -9.18
N LYS A 327 -28.28 -11.42 -9.16
CA LYS A 327 -27.69 -10.71 -10.30
C LYS A 327 -26.31 -11.25 -10.67
N LEU A 328 -25.50 -11.68 -9.70
CA LEU A 328 -24.26 -12.42 -9.95
C LEU A 328 -24.55 -13.80 -10.58
N GLU A 329 -25.53 -14.54 -10.09
CA GLU A 329 -25.89 -15.85 -10.65
C GLU A 329 -26.33 -15.75 -12.12
N ASP A 330 -27.15 -14.76 -12.48
CA ASP A 330 -27.57 -14.51 -13.85
C ASP A 330 -26.41 -14.08 -14.77
N THR A 331 -25.49 -13.27 -14.26
CA THR A 331 -24.47 -12.59 -15.10
C THR A 331 -23.17 -13.37 -15.22
N ILE A 332 -22.72 -14.01 -14.13
CA ILE A 332 -21.44 -14.74 -14.04
C ILE A 332 -21.59 -16.21 -13.61
N GLY A 333 -22.82 -16.73 -13.44
CA GLY A 333 -23.06 -18.11 -12.99
C GLY A 333 -22.47 -19.23 -13.87
N GLY A 334 -22.19 -18.94 -15.14
CA GLY A 334 -21.51 -19.88 -16.05
C GLY A 334 -19.98 -19.91 -15.92
N HIS A 335 -19.37 -19.06 -15.07
CA HIS A 335 -17.93 -18.89 -15.01
C HIS A 335 -17.23 -19.95 -14.14
N PRO A 336 -16.19 -20.67 -14.63
CA PRO A 336 -15.61 -21.83 -13.94
C PRO A 336 -14.95 -21.54 -12.58
N HIS A 337 -14.71 -20.26 -12.24
CA HIS A 337 -14.17 -19.85 -10.94
C HIS A 337 -15.21 -19.33 -9.95
N PHE A 338 -16.50 -19.32 -10.31
CA PHE A 338 -17.61 -18.83 -9.48
C PHE A 338 -18.62 -19.97 -9.21
N ILE A 339 -19.01 -20.16 -7.95
CA ILE A 339 -19.95 -21.22 -7.54
C ILE A 339 -20.89 -20.68 -6.45
N THR A 340 -22.20 -20.82 -6.61
CA THR A 340 -23.20 -20.52 -5.56
C THR A 340 -23.94 -21.78 -5.10
N HIS A 341 -24.78 -21.68 -4.06
CA HIS A 341 -25.64 -22.79 -3.66
C HIS A 341 -26.60 -23.25 -4.78
N LYS A 342 -27.16 -22.34 -5.62
CA LYS A 342 -28.02 -22.77 -6.75
C LYS A 342 -27.22 -23.55 -7.78
N LEU A 343 -26.02 -23.09 -8.14
CA LEU A 343 -25.17 -23.67 -9.18
C LEU A 343 -24.36 -24.90 -8.73
N ALA A 344 -24.20 -25.10 -7.42
CA ALA A 344 -23.36 -26.14 -6.84
C ALA A 344 -23.87 -27.58 -7.03
N ASN A 345 -22.93 -28.52 -7.23
CA ASN A 345 -23.17 -29.95 -7.16
C ASN A 345 -23.55 -30.40 -5.72
N GLY A 346 -24.24 -31.54 -5.60
CA GLY A 346 -24.85 -32.01 -4.33
C GLY A 346 -23.90 -32.26 -3.13
N LYS A 347 -22.58 -32.38 -3.35
CA LYS A 347 -21.58 -32.33 -2.27
C LYS A 347 -21.27 -30.90 -1.83
N THR A 348 -21.10 -29.99 -2.79
CA THR A 348 -20.74 -28.58 -2.58
C THR A 348 -21.90 -27.78 -1.97
N ARG A 349 -23.17 -28.11 -2.28
CA ARG A 349 -24.36 -27.55 -1.61
C ARG A 349 -24.43 -27.78 -0.09
N ARG A 350 -23.58 -28.67 0.47
CA ARG A 350 -23.45 -28.86 1.93
C ARG A 350 -22.40 -27.95 2.57
N VAL A 351 -21.71 -27.11 1.79
CA VAL A 351 -20.53 -26.32 2.21
C VAL A 351 -20.60 -24.86 1.68
N VAL A 352 -21.67 -24.50 0.99
CA VAL A 352 -21.98 -23.14 0.53
C VAL A 352 -23.44 -22.88 0.88
N SER A 353 -23.67 -21.87 1.72
CA SER A 353 -24.99 -21.46 2.20
C SER A 353 -25.77 -20.72 1.11
N ARG A 354 -27.07 -20.47 1.33
CA ARG A 354 -27.91 -19.75 0.36
C ARG A 354 -27.48 -18.30 0.12
N GLU A 355 -26.90 -17.66 1.14
CA GLU A 355 -26.37 -16.30 1.12
C GLU A 355 -24.83 -16.29 0.88
N GLU A 356 -24.27 -17.37 0.33
CA GLU A 356 -22.84 -17.47 0.03
C GLU A 356 -22.57 -17.74 -1.44
N PHE A 357 -21.54 -17.08 -1.97
CA PHE A 357 -20.85 -17.47 -3.19
C PHE A 357 -19.42 -17.92 -2.86
N ARG A 358 -18.84 -18.73 -3.74
CA ARG A 358 -17.48 -19.25 -3.64
C ARG A 358 -16.67 -18.82 -4.86
N LEU A 359 -15.48 -18.27 -4.60
CA LEU A 359 -14.48 -17.99 -5.62
C LEU A 359 -13.31 -18.98 -5.51
N LEU A 360 -12.89 -19.52 -6.64
CA LEU A 360 -11.75 -20.44 -6.75
C LEU A 360 -10.46 -19.67 -7.01
N HIS A 361 -9.92 -18.98 -6.00
CA HIS A 361 -8.67 -18.21 -6.09
C HIS A 361 -7.43 -19.10 -6.24
N TYR A 362 -6.34 -18.51 -6.73
CA TYR A 362 -5.03 -19.17 -6.88
C TYR A 362 -4.49 -19.78 -5.56
N ALA A 363 -4.81 -19.17 -4.42
CA ALA A 363 -4.49 -19.67 -3.10
C ALA A 363 -5.34 -20.90 -2.69
N GLY A 364 -6.57 -20.98 -3.18
CA GLY A 364 -7.59 -21.97 -2.81
C GLY A 364 -9.00 -21.40 -2.89
N GLU A 365 -9.97 -22.23 -2.51
CA GLU A 365 -11.38 -21.87 -2.49
C GLU A 365 -11.68 -20.93 -1.32
N VAL A 366 -12.48 -19.87 -1.56
CA VAL A 366 -12.94 -18.93 -0.53
C VAL A 366 -14.44 -18.77 -0.64
N ASN A 367 -15.17 -19.04 0.45
CA ASN A 367 -16.58 -18.63 0.60
C ASN A 367 -16.64 -17.16 0.98
N TYR A 368 -17.59 -16.44 0.39
CA TYR A 368 -17.99 -15.08 0.73
C TYR A 368 -19.49 -15.08 1.02
N ASN A 369 -19.86 -14.63 2.23
CA ASN A 369 -21.26 -14.34 2.56
C ASN A 369 -21.60 -12.92 2.09
N VAL A 370 -22.79 -12.74 1.51
CA VAL A 370 -23.17 -11.46 0.86
C VAL A 370 -23.69 -10.39 1.82
N THR A 371 -23.96 -10.70 3.09
CA THR A 371 -24.65 -9.78 4.01
C THR A 371 -23.88 -8.48 4.25
N GLY A 372 -24.55 -7.36 3.97
CA GLY A 372 -24.03 -6.00 3.95
C GLY A 372 -22.98 -5.76 2.87
N PHE A 373 -23.06 -6.39 1.69
CA PHE A 373 -22.20 -6.02 0.56
C PHE A 373 -22.60 -4.64 0.02
N LEU A 374 -23.91 -4.37 -0.11
CA LEU A 374 -24.41 -3.06 -0.56
C LEU A 374 -24.02 -1.95 0.43
N ASP A 375 -24.27 -2.14 1.74
CA ASP A 375 -23.92 -1.17 2.80
C ASP A 375 -22.43 -0.82 2.85
N LYS A 376 -21.57 -1.82 2.63
CA LYS A 376 -20.11 -1.64 2.63
C LYS A 376 -19.62 -0.98 1.34
N ASN A 377 -20.38 -1.07 0.24
CA ASN A 377 -20.07 -0.39 -1.01
C ASN A 377 -20.57 1.06 -1.06
N ASN A 378 -21.68 1.34 -0.35
CA ASN A 378 -22.28 2.66 -0.26
C ASN A 378 -21.44 3.61 0.63
N ASP A 379 -20.51 4.31 -0.01
CA ASP A 379 -19.58 5.27 0.59
C ASP A 379 -19.84 6.71 0.13
N SER A 380 -21.06 6.98 -0.36
CA SER A 380 -21.49 8.27 -0.90
C SER A 380 -21.76 9.30 0.21
N LEU A 381 -20.73 9.99 0.68
CA LEU A 381 -20.89 11.14 1.58
C LEU A 381 -21.74 12.24 0.92
N ASN A 382 -22.89 12.58 1.52
CA ASN A 382 -23.83 13.58 0.98
C ASN A 382 -23.17 14.97 0.88
N ARG A 383 -23.54 15.74 -0.16
CA ARG A 383 -23.00 17.10 -0.39
C ARG A 383 -23.24 18.04 0.81
N ASN A 384 -24.40 17.97 1.47
CA ASN A 384 -24.68 18.73 2.70
C ASN A 384 -23.62 18.50 3.78
N LEU A 385 -23.19 17.25 3.99
CA LEU A 385 -22.19 16.91 5.01
C LEU A 385 -20.81 17.47 4.63
N LYS A 386 -20.42 17.40 3.35
CA LYS A 386 -19.20 18.08 2.87
C LYS A 386 -19.28 19.60 3.05
N GLU A 387 -20.41 20.23 2.74
CA GLU A 387 -20.65 21.67 2.95
C GLU A 387 -20.48 22.09 4.41
N VAL A 388 -21.06 21.35 5.35
CA VAL A 388 -20.93 21.61 6.80
C VAL A 388 -19.49 21.39 7.28
N MET A 389 -18.80 20.33 6.84
CA MET A 389 -17.39 20.14 7.19
C MET A 389 -16.48 21.24 6.60
N CYS A 390 -16.82 21.81 5.44
CA CYS A 390 -16.11 22.97 4.84
C CYS A 390 -16.38 24.32 5.55
N GLN A 391 -17.28 24.34 6.54
CA GLN A 391 -17.56 25.47 7.43
C GLN A 391 -16.90 25.29 8.81
N SER A 392 -16.19 24.17 9.05
CA SER A 392 -15.57 23.85 10.32
C SER A 392 -14.46 24.83 10.72
N ASP A 393 -14.51 25.33 11.96
CA ASP A 393 -13.43 26.06 12.63
C ASP A 393 -12.14 25.21 12.84
N ASN A 394 -12.25 23.89 12.70
CA ASN A 394 -11.11 22.99 12.82
C ASN A 394 -10.23 23.07 11.56
N GLN A 395 -9.02 23.62 11.73
CA GLN A 395 -8.01 23.77 10.68
C GLN A 395 -7.62 22.46 9.96
N ILE A 396 -7.87 21.30 10.56
CA ILE A 396 -7.66 20.01 9.90
C ILE A 396 -8.86 19.68 9.02
N LEU A 397 -10.09 19.71 9.55
CA LEU A 397 -11.30 19.39 8.78
C LEU A 397 -11.46 20.32 7.57
N SER A 398 -11.20 21.62 7.72
CA SER A 398 -11.25 22.60 6.62
C SER A 398 -10.10 22.48 5.59
N HIS A 399 -9.02 21.74 5.90
CA HIS A 399 -7.99 21.38 4.91
C HIS A 399 -8.29 20.04 4.22
N CYS A 400 -8.89 19.11 4.96
CA CYS A 400 -9.30 17.79 4.51
C CYS A 400 -10.50 17.87 3.56
N PHE A 401 -11.55 18.60 3.94
CA PHE A 401 -12.73 18.86 3.12
C PHE A 401 -12.56 20.18 2.36
N ARG A 402 -12.29 20.10 1.05
CA ARG A 402 -12.06 21.27 0.19
C ARG A 402 -13.34 21.72 -0.49
N ARG A 403 -13.59 23.04 -0.46
CA ARG A 403 -14.71 23.68 -1.17
C ARG A 403 -14.71 23.42 -2.68
N GLU A 404 -13.54 23.17 -3.26
CA GLU A 404 -13.34 22.77 -4.65
C GLU A 404 -14.08 21.46 -4.99
N GLU A 405 -14.09 20.49 -4.08
CA GLU A 405 -14.73 19.17 -4.26
C GLU A 405 -16.25 19.20 -3.98
N VAL A 406 -16.78 20.30 -3.44
CA VAL A 406 -18.22 20.54 -3.26
C VAL A 406 -18.86 21.05 -4.56
N ILE A 407 -18.05 21.63 -5.46
CA ILE A 407 -18.49 22.24 -6.73
C ILE A 407 -18.56 21.20 -7.87
N ASP A 408 -17.82 20.08 -7.80
CA ASP A 408 -17.92 19.01 -8.80
C ASP A 408 -19.27 18.30 -8.71
N GLN A 409 -20.05 18.38 -9.80
CA GLN A 409 -21.38 17.76 -9.91
C GLN A 409 -21.32 16.26 -10.25
N LYS A 410 -20.12 15.67 -10.42
CA LYS A 410 -19.97 14.22 -10.54
C LYS A 410 -20.49 13.50 -9.30
N ARG A 411 -21.22 12.41 -9.54
CA ARG A 411 -21.56 11.45 -8.48
C ARG A 411 -20.26 10.85 -7.91
N PRO A 412 -20.14 10.68 -6.58
CA PRO A 412 -18.98 10.03 -5.99
C PRO A 412 -18.85 8.58 -6.46
N GLU A 413 -17.61 8.11 -6.62
CA GLU A 413 -17.32 6.69 -6.89
C GLU A 413 -17.70 5.83 -5.68
N MET A 414 -18.26 4.65 -5.90
CA MET A 414 -18.58 3.68 -4.83
C MET A 414 -17.31 2.98 -4.33
N ALA A 415 -17.37 2.40 -3.11
CA ALA A 415 -16.17 1.92 -2.43
C ALA A 415 -15.36 0.93 -3.28
N ALA A 416 -16.01 -0.06 -3.90
CA ALA A 416 -15.35 -1.08 -4.71
C ALA A 416 -14.63 -0.48 -5.94
N THR A 417 -15.24 0.50 -6.60
CA THR A 417 -14.59 1.27 -7.67
C THR A 417 -13.44 2.16 -7.15
N GLN A 418 -13.58 2.79 -5.97
CA GLN A 418 -12.47 3.52 -5.33
C GLN A 418 -11.28 2.59 -5.01
N PHE A 419 -11.53 1.40 -4.45
CA PHE A 419 -10.52 0.39 -4.16
C PHE A 419 -9.81 -0.07 -5.46
N LYS A 420 -10.57 -0.37 -6.52
CA LYS A 420 -10.03 -0.73 -7.84
C LYS A 420 -9.17 0.39 -8.44
N ASN A 421 -9.69 1.62 -8.47
CA ASN A 421 -8.96 2.80 -8.98
C ASN A 421 -7.69 3.08 -8.17
N SER A 422 -7.68 2.75 -6.88
CA SER A 422 -6.49 2.86 -6.02
C SER A 422 -5.47 1.75 -6.29
N LEU A 423 -5.92 0.51 -6.52
CA LEU A 423 -5.08 -0.61 -6.96
C LEU A 423 -4.43 -0.34 -8.32
N MET A 424 -5.17 0.20 -9.30
CA MET A 424 -4.62 0.54 -10.62
C MET A 424 -3.49 1.57 -10.52
N LYS A 425 -3.69 2.68 -9.80
CA LYS A 425 -2.66 3.71 -9.57
C LYS A 425 -1.41 3.13 -8.88
N LEU A 426 -1.61 2.20 -7.94
CA LEU A 426 -0.52 1.52 -7.25
C LEU A 426 0.23 0.53 -8.17
N MET A 427 -0.47 -0.13 -9.09
CA MET A 427 0.14 -0.97 -10.14
C MET A 427 0.93 -0.14 -11.16
N GLU A 428 0.50 1.07 -11.52
CA GLU A 428 1.29 2.00 -12.35
C GLU A 428 2.60 2.43 -11.64
N ILE A 429 2.50 2.76 -10.35
CA ILE A 429 3.65 3.09 -9.49
C ILE A 429 4.60 1.89 -9.32
N LEU A 430 4.10 0.67 -9.41
CA LEU A 430 4.90 -0.56 -9.40
C LEU A 430 5.57 -0.88 -10.73
N MET A 431 4.80 -0.90 -11.82
CA MET A 431 5.26 -1.32 -13.15
C MET A 431 6.25 -0.33 -13.79
N SER A 432 6.35 0.88 -13.23
CA SER A 432 7.39 1.87 -13.54
C SER A 432 8.76 1.57 -12.88
N LYS A 433 8.87 0.53 -12.04
CA LYS A 433 10.06 0.24 -11.20
C LYS A 433 10.54 -1.19 -11.36
N GLU A 434 11.80 -1.43 -11.01
CA GLU A 434 12.41 -2.77 -11.04
C GLU A 434 12.10 -3.53 -9.73
N PRO A 435 11.34 -4.65 -9.77
CA PRO A 435 10.80 -5.25 -8.55
C PRO A 435 11.72 -6.30 -7.91
N SER A 436 11.87 -6.18 -6.60
CA SER A 436 12.50 -7.13 -5.69
C SER A 436 11.50 -7.66 -4.67
N TYR A 437 11.70 -8.88 -4.18
CA TYR A 437 10.67 -9.61 -3.41
C TYR A 437 11.16 -10.15 -2.07
N VAL A 438 10.38 -9.87 -1.02
CA VAL A 438 10.47 -10.48 0.31
C VAL A 438 9.17 -11.25 0.58
N ARG A 439 9.31 -12.54 0.90
CA ARG A 439 8.20 -13.41 1.31
C ARG A 439 8.38 -13.76 2.79
N CYS A 440 7.52 -13.21 3.63
CA CYS A 440 7.52 -13.37 5.08
C CYS A 440 6.64 -14.56 5.48
N ILE A 441 7.15 -15.44 6.35
CA ILE A 441 6.47 -16.64 6.83
C ILE A 441 6.43 -16.62 8.37
N LYS A 442 5.24 -16.79 8.92
CA LYS A 442 4.92 -16.93 10.35
C LYS A 442 5.16 -18.39 10.76
N PRO A 443 6.10 -18.69 11.69
CA PRO A 443 6.44 -20.08 12.03
C PRO A 443 5.43 -20.75 12.97
N ASN A 444 4.66 -19.97 13.75
CA ASN A 444 3.58 -20.45 14.62
C ASN A 444 2.64 -19.30 15.02
N ASP A 445 1.39 -19.61 15.38
CA ASP A 445 0.42 -18.60 15.83
C ASP A 445 0.69 -18.04 17.23
N ALA A 446 1.32 -18.83 18.09
CA ALA A 446 1.60 -18.49 19.49
C ALA A 446 2.69 -17.41 19.68
N LYS A 447 3.30 -16.91 18.59
CA LYS A 447 4.41 -15.93 18.60
C LYS A 447 5.65 -16.43 19.38
N GLN A 448 5.79 -17.74 19.55
CA GLN A 448 6.85 -18.37 20.34
C GLN A 448 8.14 -18.54 19.54
N PRO A 449 9.33 -18.29 20.13
CA PRO A 449 10.60 -18.65 19.51
C PRO A 449 10.75 -20.17 19.40
N ALA A 450 11.60 -20.63 18.46
CA ALA A 450 11.94 -22.05 18.19
C ALA A 450 10.78 -23.02 17.86
N ARG A 451 9.50 -22.61 17.98
CA ARG A 451 8.34 -23.42 17.60
C ARG A 451 8.03 -23.27 16.11
N PHE A 452 7.87 -24.40 15.42
CA PHE A 452 7.50 -24.47 14.00
C PHE A 452 6.24 -25.32 13.84
N ASP A 453 5.23 -24.77 13.18
CA ASP A 453 3.99 -25.45 12.81
C ASP A 453 4.00 -25.76 11.31
N GLU A 454 4.19 -27.03 10.96
CA GLU A 454 4.28 -27.45 9.56
C GLU A 454 2.97 -27.21 8.80
N VAL A 455 1.82 -27.33 9.44
CA VAL A 455 0.51 -27.18 8.78
C VAL A 455 0.29 -25.71 8.40
N LEU A 456 0.55 -24.80 9.34
CA LEU A 456 0.50 -23.35 9.13
C LEU A 456 1.53 -22.88 8.10
N VAL A 457 2.78 -23.39 8.16
CA VAL A 457 3.82 -23.00 7.21
C VAL A 457 3.55 -23.56 5.81
N ARG A 458 3.07 -24.81 5.69
CA ARG A 458 2.67 -25.41 4.41
C ARG A 458 1.50 -24.65 3.76
N HIS A 459 0.55 -24.15 4.55
CA HIS A 459 -0.51 -23.27 4.06
C HIS A 459 0.06 -21.96 3.48
N GLN A 460 1.01 -21.32 4.18
CA GLN A 460 1.69 -20.12 3.71
C GLN A 460 2.52 -20.34 2.44
N VAL A 461 3.28 -21.45 2.38
CA VAL A 461 4.03 -21.84 1.17
C VAL A 461 3.12 -21.95 -0.06
N LYS A 462 1.89 -22.44 0.13
CA LYS A 462 0.86 -22.53 -0.93
C LYS A 462 0.32 -21.15 -1.32
N TYR A 463 -0.26 -20.37 -0.41
CA TYR A 463 -0.91 -19.10 -0.82
C TYR A 463 0.10 -18.02 -1.25
N LEU A 464 1.36 -18.07 -0.80
CA LEU A 464 2.43 -17.21 -1.33
C LEU A 464 2.95 -17.68 -2.71
N GLY A 465 2.41 -18.77 -3.25
CA GLY A 465 2.78 -19.33 -4.56
C GLY A 465 4.26 -19.71 -4.65
N LEU A 466 4.90 -20.10 -3.55
CA LEU A 466 6.36 -20.24 -3.51
C LEU A 466 6.86 -21.37 -4.41
N MET A 467 6.07 -22.44 -4.57
CA MET A 467 6.38 -23.55 -5.45
C MET A 467 6.33 -23.13 -6.93
N GLU A 468 5.34 -22.33 -7.31
CA GLU A 468 5.16 -21.78 -8.65
C GLU A 468 6.26 -20.77 -8.98
N ASN A 469 6.59 -19.88 -8.04
CA ASN A 469 7.75 -18.99 -8.12
C ASN A 469 9.06 -19.78 -8.33
N LEU A 470 9.24 -20.91 -7.64
CA LEU A 470 10.41 -21.79 -7.80
C LEU A 470 10.43 -22.50 -9.17
N ARG A 471 9.26 -22.96 -9.65
CA ARG A 471 9.09 -23.59 -10.97
C ARG A 471 9.45 -22.60 -12.09
N VAL A 472 8.88 -21.39 -12.07
CA VAL A 472 9.17 -20.32 -13.04
C VAL A 472 10.64 -19.90 -12.98
N ARG A 473 11.21 -19.66 -11.80
CA ARG A 473 12.63 -19.26 -11.65
C ARG A 473 13.63 -20.36 -12.04
N ARG A 474 13.27 -21.65 -12.02
CA ARG A 474 14.12 -22.76 -12.50
C ARG A 474 14.02 -22.98 -14.01
N ALA A 475 12.86 -22.68 -14.61
CA ALA A 475 12.64 -22.80 -16.04
C ALA A 475 13.22 -21.61 -16.83
N GLY A 476 13.05 -20.38 -16.34
CA GLY A 476 13.47 -19.15 -17.00
C GLY A 476 14.95 -18.79 -16.83
N PHE A 477 15.32 -17.65 -17.43
CA PHE A 477 16.60 -16.97 -17.19
C PHE A 477 16.40 -15.83 -16.20
N ALA A 478 17.16 -15.81 -15.11
CA ALA A 478 16.99 -14.82 -14.04
C ALA A 478 17.35 -13.38 -14.44
N TYR A 479 18.13 -13.17 -15.51
CA TYR A 479 18.55 -11.84 -15.96
C TYR A 479 18.60 -11.76 -17.50
N ARG A 480 18.27 -10.57 -18.06
CA ARG A 480 18.32 -10.33 -19.52
C ARG A 480 18.68 -8.88 -19.85
N ARG A 481 19.72 -8.64 -20.68
CA ARG A 481 20.20 -7.29 -21.06
C ARG A 481 20.52 -7.20 -22.55
N ARG A 482 20.27 -6.04 -23.18
CA ARG A 482 20.72 -5.77 -24.57
C ARG A 482 22.24 -5.91 -24.66
N PHE A 483 22.76 -6.48 -25.76
CA PHE A 483 24.19 -6.74 -25.91
C PHE A 483 25.05 -5.48 -25.75
N GLU A 484 24.64 -4.38 -26.39
CA GLU A 484 25.24 -3.04 -26.24
C GLU A 484 25.41 -2.63 -24.77
N ALA A 485 24.31 -2.57 -24.01
CA ALA A 485 24.31 -2.12 -22.62
C ALA A 485 24.99 -3.12 -21.65
N PHE A 486 25.19 -4.37 -22.06
CA PHE A 486 26.00 -5.36 -21.33
C PHE A 486 27.49 -5.13 -21.60
N LEU A 487 27.88 -5.11 -22.88
CA LEU A 487 29.26 -4.92 -23.30
C LEU A 487 29.81 -3.56 -22.85
N GLN A 488 29.05 -2.47 -22.98
CA GLN A 488 29.47 -1.13 -22.55
C GLN A 488 29.78 -1.08 -21.04
N ARG A 489 29.06 -1.84 -20.22
CA ARG A 489 29.23 -1.91 -18.75
C ARG A 489 30.42 -2.79 -18.36
N TYR A 490 30.51 -3.98 -18.92
CA TYR A 490 31.44 -5.03 -18.47
C TYR A 490 32.72 -5.17 -19.32
N LYS A 491 32.86 -4.44 -20.44
CA LYS A 491 34.11 -4.41 -21.23
C LYS A 491 35.41 -4.16 -20.46
N PRO A 492 35.48 -3.46 -19.31
CA PRO A 492 36.74 -3.33 -18.57
C PRO A 492 37.26 -4.65 -17.96
N LEU A 493 36.43 -5.71 -17.94
CA LEU A 493 36.77 -7.01 -17.38
C LEU A 493 37.53 -7.94 -18.34
N CYS A 494 37.45 -7.69 -19.65
CA CYS A 494 38.14 -8.51 -20.66
C CYS A 494 39.06 -7.62 -21.51
N PRO A 495 40.39 -7.86 -21.52
CA PRO A 495 41.35 -7.04 -22.26
C PRO A 495 41.04 -6.88 -23.75
N GLU A 496 40.49 -7.91 -24.40
CA GLU A 496 40.11 -7.87 -25.82
C GLU A 496 38.93 -6.93 -26.12
N THR A 497 38.10 -6.63 -25.11
CA THR A 497 36.95 -5.72 -25.24
C THR A 497 37.25 -4.30 -24.75
N TRP A 498 38.41 -4.08 -24.13
CA TRP A 498 38.84 -2.81 -23.56
C TRP A 498 39.93 -2.14 -24.45
N PRO A 499 39.93 -0.81 -24.63
CA PRO A 499 38.95 0.15 -24.15
C PRO A 499 37.69 0.24 -25.02
N ASN A 500 37.76 -0.13 -26.30
CA ASN A 500 36.68 0.04 -27.27
C ASN A 500 36.54 -1.19 -28.16
N TRP A 501 35.32 -1.71 -28.27
CA TRP A 501 34.98 -2.82 -29.16
C TRP A 501 34.46 -2.28 -30.50
N HIS A 502 34.98 -2.82 -31.60
CA HIS A 502 34.65 -2.40 -32.97
C HIS A 502 33.99 -3.52 -33.82
N GLY A 503 33.87 -4.74 -33.27
CA GLY A 503 33.19 -5.87 -33.91
C GLY A 503 31.68 -5.86 -33.67
N ARG A 504 30.98 -6.94 -34.07
CA ARG A 504 29.54 -7.08 -33.79
C ARG A 504 29.33 -7.24 -32.28
N LEU A 505 28.19 -6.74 -31.78
CA LEU A 505 27.87 -6.75 -30.35
C LEU A 505 27.72 -8.17 -29.77
N VAL A 506 27.25 -9.13 -30.57
CA VAL A 506 27.13 -10.54 -30.16
C VAL A 506 28.50 -11.13 -29.87
N ASP A 507 29.44 -10.94 -30.80
CA ASP A 507 30.81 -11.46 -30.71
C ASP A 507 31.52 -10.89 -29.47
N GLY A 508 31.45 -9.58 -29.25
CA GLY A 508 32.10 -8.93 -28.11
C GLY A 508 31.53 -9.37 -26.76
N VAL A 509 30.22 -9.63 -26.69
CA VAL A 509 29.62 -10.25 -25.49
C VAL A 509 30.07 -11.71 -25.34
N SER A 510 30.22 -12.45 -26.43
CA SER A 510 30.71 -13.84 -26.43
C SER A 510 32.16 -13.94 -25.92
N THR A 511 33.06 -13.09 -26.42
CA THR A 511 34.45 -12.96 -25.94
C THR A 511 34.48 -12.65 -24.45
N LEU A 512 33.70 -11.64 -24.02
CA LEU A 512 33.62 -11.22 -22.62
C LEU A 512 33.16 -12.35 -21.68
N VAL A 513 32.07 -13.06 -21.99
CA VAL A 513 31.57 -14.13 -21.10
C VAL A 513 32.46 -15.36 -21.10
N THR A 514 33.14 -15.64 -22.22
CA THR A 514 34.17 -16.68 -22.30
C THR A 514 35.37 -16.34 -21.41
N HIS A 515 35.84 -15.09 -21.45
CA HIS A 515 36.91 -14.59 -20.58
C HIS A 515 36.52 -14.61 -19.08
N LEU A 516 35.25 -14.37 -18.78
CA LEU A 516 34.68 -14.47 -17.42
C LEU A 516 34.41 -15.93 -16.97
N GLY A 517 34.68 -16.92 -17.80
CA GLY A 517 34.50 -18.34 -17.46
C GLY A 517 33.04 -18.80 -17.31
N TYR A 518 32.08 -18.10 -17.93
CA TYR A 518 30.67 -18.51 -17.92
C TYR A 518 30.49 -19.85 -18.64
N LYS A 519 29.80 -20.80 -18.03
CA LYS A 519 29.45 -22.07 -18.70
C LYS A 519 28.18 -21.93 -19.56
N GLU A 520 28.02 -22.81 -20.55
CA GLU A 520 26.82 -22.88 -21.39
C GLU A 520 25.51 -23.13 -20.63
N GLU A 521 25.57 -23.76 -19.44
CA GLU A 521 24.40 -23.95 -18.57
C GLU A 521 23.93 -22.65 -17.88
N GLU A 522 24.82 -21.65 -17.79
CA GLU A 522 24.60 -20.40 -17.07
C GLU A 522 24.08 -19.25 -17.94
N TYR A 523 24.21 -19.30 -19.27
CA TYR A 523 23.75 -18.22 -20.16
C TYR A 523 23.30 -18.71 -21.53
N LYS A 524 22.54 -17.88 -22.25
CA LYS A 524 22.33 -17.99 -23.70
C LYS A 524 22.37 -16.61 -24.37
N LEU A 525 22.90 -16.56 -25.59
CA LEU A 525 22.82 -15.40 -26.46
C LEU A 525 21.53 -15.50 -27.30
N GLY A 526 20.65 -14.51 -27.20
CA GLY A 526 19.46 -14.39 -28.05
C GLY A 526 19.69 -13.48 -29.25
N ARG A 527 18.63 -13.09 -29.97
CA ARG A 527 18.76 -12.23 -31.17
C ARG A 527 19.33 -10.82 -30.89
N SER A 528 19.12 -10.26 -29.71
CA SER A 528 19.53 -8.89 -29.35
C SER A 528 19.89 -8.69 -27.87
N LYS A 529 19.88 -9.77 -27.08
CA LYS A 529 20.06 -9.76 -25.63
C LYS A 529 20.86 -10.99 -25.18
N ILE A 530 21.72 -10.82 -24.18
CA ILE A 530 22.21 -11.94 -23.37
C ILE A 530 21.16 -12.26 -22.30
N PHE A 531 21.00 -13.54 -22.02
CA PHE A 531 20.16 -14.09 -20.97
C PHE A 531 21.06 -14.89 -20.02
N ILE A 532 21.06 -14.56 -18.72
CA ILE A 532 21.84 -15.27 -17.69
C ILE A 532 20.87 -16.01 -16.79
N ARG A 533 21.14 -17.30 -16.56
CA ARG A 533 20.23 -18.24 -15.89
C ARG A 533 20.28 -18.12 -14.38
N PHE A 534 21.47 -18.07 -13.80
CA PHE A 534 21.65 -18.02 -12.35
C PHE A 534 22.05 -16.62 -11.88
N PRO A 535 21.42 -16.05 -10.83
CA PRO A 535 21.82 -14.75 -10.29
C PRO A 535 23.29 -14.71 -9.83
N LYS A 536 23.84 -15.83 -9.35
CA LYS A 536 25.25 -15.94 -8.92
C LYS A 536 26.23 -15.52 -10.02
N THR A 537 26.01 -15.96 -11.26
CA THR A 537 26.88 -15.67 -12.41
C THR A 537 26.92 -14.17 -12.71
N LEU A 538 25.78 -13.48 -12.56
CA LEU A 538 25.70 -12.02 -12.65
C LEU A 538 26.41 -11.32 -11.47
N PHE A 539 26.14 -11.73 -10.23
CA PHE A 539 26.74 -11.11 -9.04
C PHE A 539 28.27 -11.21 -9.06
N ASN A 540 28.84 -12.36 -9.41
CA ASN A 540 30.27 -12.53 -9.62
C ASN A 540 30.86 -11.50 -10.60
N THR A 541 30.09 -11.11 -11.62
CA THR A 541 30.52 -10.16 -12.67
C THR A 541 30.40 -8.71 -12.24
N GLU A 542 29.40 -8.37 -11.41
CA GLU A 542 29.32 -7.05 -10.76
C GLU A 542 30.42 -6.88 -9.71
N ASP A 543 30.68 -7.87 -8.86
CA ASP A 543 31.75 -7.80 -7.86
C ASP A 543 33.14 -7.71 -8.53
N ALA A 544 33.35 -8.43 -9.64
CA ALA A 544 34.54 -8.25 -10.48
C ALA A 544 34.64 -6.84 -11.08
N LEU A 545 33.53 -6.24 -11.51
CA LEU A 545 33.50 -4.87 -12.04
C LEU A 545 33.83 -3.84 -10.96
N GLU A 546 33.27 -3.97 -9.75
CA GLU A 546 33.63 -3.12 -8.61
C GLU A 546 35.13 -3.27 -8.26
N ALA A 547 35.66 -4.49 -8.24
CA ALA A 547 37.09 -4.74 -8.01
C ALA A 547 38.00 -4.11 -9.08
N LYS A 548 37.53 -3.97 -10.33
CA LYS A 548 38.28 -3.36 -11.43
C LYS A 548 38.25 -1.82 -11.43
N LYS A 549 37.24 -1.18 -10.82
CA LYS A 549 37.10 0.30 -10.83
C LYS A 549 38.30 1.05 -10.22
N PRO A 550 38.91 0.64 -9.09
CA PRO A 550 40.09 1.32 -8.55
C PRO A 550 41.27 1.37 -9.51
N GLU A 551 41.52 0.30 -10.27
CA GLU A 551 42.58 0.24 -11.28
C GLU A 551 42.35 1.25 -12.41
N ILE A 552 41.11 1.30 -12.94
CA ILE A 552 40.70 2.26 -13.98
C ILE A 552 40.82 3.70 -13.45
N ALA A 553 40.44 3.93 -12.19
CA ALA A 553 40.59 5.23 -11.55
C ALA A 553 42.08 5.63 -11.40
N VAL A 554 42.96 4.70 -11.06
CA VAL A 554 44.42 4.94 -11.02
C VAL A 554 44.97 5.27 -12.41
N ILE A 555 44.56 4.55 -13.47
CA ILE A 555 44.97 4.85 -14.86
C ILE A 555 44.55 6.28 -15.28
N LEU A 556 43.32 6.69 -14.96
CA LEU A 556 42.82 8.04 -15.24
C LEU A 556 43.56 9.10 -14.40
N GLN A 557 43.81 8.84 -13.12
CA GLN A 557 44.53 9.76 -12.23
C GLN A 557 45.99 9.93 -12.63
N THR A 558 46.71 8.86 -12.99
CA THR A 558 48.11 8.95 -13.45
C THR A 558 48.20 9.66 -14.80
N SER A 559 47.30 9.37 -15.74
CA SER A 559 47.22 10.07 -17.01
C SER A 559 46.95 11.56 -16.84
N TRP A 560 45.98 11.95 -15.99
CA TRP A 560 45.66 13.35 -15.73
C TRP A 560 46.77 14.10 -14.99
N ARG A 561 47.37 13.51 -13.95
CA ARG A 561 48.53 14.10 -13.24
C ARG A 561 49.71 14.29 -14.21
N GLY A 562 50.01 13.27 -15.02
CA GLY A 562 51.07 13.30 -16.02
C GLY A 562 50.81 14.27 -17.18
N TYR A 563 49.56 14.56 -17.52
CA TYR A 563 49.19 15.64 -18.44
C TYR A 563 49.37 17.02 -17.78
N ARG A 564 48.86 17.19 -16.56
CA ARG A 564 48.90 18.46 -15.81
C ARG A 564 50.33 18.95 -15.60
N GLU A 565 51.24 18.09 -15.13
CA GLU A 565 52.63 18.50 -14.91
C GLU A 565 53.39 18.71 -16.23
N ARG A 566 53.09 17.97 -17.31
CA ARG A 566 53.66 18.23 -18.64
C ARG A 566 53.20 19.59 -19.20
N ALA A 567 51.93 19.94 -19.07
CA ALA A 567 51.40 21.24 -19.46
C ALA A 567 52.02 22.39 -18.61
N LYS A 568 52.21 22.17 -17.31
CA LYS A 568 52.92 23.11 -16.42
C LYS A 568 54.38 23.31 -16.84
N TYR A 569 55.11 22.21 -17.10
CA TYR A 569 56.50 22.26 -17.58
C TYR A 569 56.62 22.98 -18.92
N GLN A 570 55.73 22.70 -19.88
CA GLN A 570 55.71 23.40 -21.18
C GLN A 570 55.48 24.91 -21.03
N ARG A 571 54.58 25.36 -20.14
CA ARG A 571 54.40 26.78 -19.83
C ARG A 571 55.67 27.42 -19.26
N ILE A 572 56.32 26.76 -18.30
CA ILE A 572 57.57 27.25 -17.70
C ILE A 572 58.68 27.35 -18.76
N ARG A 573 58.89 26.29 -19.55
CA ARG A 573 59.91 26.26 -20.61
C ARG A 573 59.68 27.37 -21.64
N ASN A 574 58.44 27.57 -22.08
CA ASN A 574 58.10 28.60 -23.06
C ASN A 574 58.22 30.03 -22.47
N ALA A 575 58.08 30.20 -21.16
CA ALA A 575 58.31 31.48 -20.48
C ALA A 575 59.80 31.79 -20.23
N VAL A 576 60.66 30.77 -20.13
CA VAL A 576 62.13 30.92 -19.99
C VAL A 576 62.83 31.15 -21.33
N GLY A 577 62.31 30.59 -22.43
CA GLY A 577 62.87 30.74 -23.78
C GLY A 577 63.29 32.18 -24.16
N PRO A 578 62.42 33.20 -23.99
CA PRO A 578 62.75 34.59 -24.30
C PRO A 578 63.93 35.18 -23.50
N TRP A 579 64.21 34.65 -22.31
CA TRP A 579 65.31 35.14 -21.46
C TRP A 579 66.67 34.57 -21.88
N GLN A 580 66.69 33.34 -22.41
CA GLN A 580 67.92 32.70 -22.91
C GLN A 580 68.37 33.25 -24.27
N SER A 581 67.51 34.01 -24.97
CA SER A 581 67.83 34.76 -26.19
C SER A 581 68.33 36.20 -25.94
N ILE A 582 68.58 36.58 -24.67
CA ILE A 582 69.07 37.90 -24.25
C ILE A 582 70.41 37.76 -23.49
N SER A 583 71.12 36.64 -23.71
CA SER A 583 72.44 36.31 -23.13
C SER A 583 73.52 36.27 -24.21
#